data_AF-A0A523NF05-F1
#
_entry.id   AF-A0A523NF05-F1
#
_cell.length_a   1.000
_cell.length_b   1.000
_cell.length_c   1.000
_cell.angle_alpha   90.00
_cell.angle_beta   90.00
_cell.angle_gamma   90.00
#
_symmetry.space_group_name_H-M   'P 1'
#
loop_
_entity.id
_entity.type
_entity.pdbx_description
1 polymer ?
#
loop_
_entity_poly.entity_id
_entity_poly.type
_entity_poly.pdbx_seq_one_letter_code
_entity_poly.pdbx_strand_id
1 'polypeptide(L)'
;MAKNTTQGRSDSSDQARDELFSHILRCDVLEAEPEHQKDWFDDTMQYLADRYLDLSTEDLANVRVLGERYCQPVVNKAAESVTA
;
A
#
# COMPACT_ATOMS: atom_id res chain seq x y z
N MET A 1 31.34 -18.43 -7.77
CA MET A 1 30.00 -19.05 -7.79
C MET A 1 29.30 -18.68 -6.48
N ALA A 2 28.36 -17.75 -6.49
CA ALA A 2 27.33 -17.56 -5.47
C ALA A 2 26.31 -16.58 -6.08
N LYS A 3 25.17 -17.10 -6.54
CA LYS A 3 24.11 -16.34 -7.21
C LYS A 3 23.05 -16.02 -6.15
N ASN A 4 22.86 -14.72 -5.91
CA ASN A 4 21.85 -14.01 -5.13
C ASN A 4 20.76 -14.86 -4.41
N THR A 5 20.89 -14.99 -3.10
CA THR A 5 19.93 -15.68 -2.21
C THR A 5 18.87 -14.73 -1.61
N THR A 6 18.27 -13.82 -2.39
CA THR A 6 17.18 -12.94 -1.88
C THR A 6 16.04 -12.68 -2.88
N GLN A 7 16.18 -13.15 -4.12
CA GLN A 7 15.25 -12.82 -5.20
C GLN A 7 14.11 -13.86 -5.28
N GLY A 8 13.06 -13.68 -4.48
CA GLY A 8 11.87 -14.54 -4.54
C GLY A 8 10.76 -14.06 -3.61
N ARG A 9 11.13 -13.53 -2.43
CA ARG A 9 10.17 -12.90 -1.51
C ARG A 9 9.89 -11.43 -1.85
N SER A 10 10.88 -10.74 -2.43
CA SER A 10 10.76 -9.33 -2.80
C SER A 10 9.86 -9.12 -4.03
N ASP A 11 9.87 -10.04 -5.00
CA ASP A 11 9.18 -9.84 -6.28
C ASP A 11 7.65 -9.84 -6.13
N SER A 12 7.07 -10.83 -5.43
CA SER A 12 5.63 -10.88 -5.18
C SER A 12 5.15 -9.74 -4.28
N SER A 13 5.92 -9.36 -3.25
CA SER A 13 5.56 -8.24 -2.37
C SER A 13 5.64 -6.90 -3.08
N ASP A 14 6.67 -6.68 -3.90
CA ASP A 14 6.81 -5.48 -4.72
C ASP A 14 5.69 -5.40 -5.76
N GLN A 15 5.35 -6.52 -6.42
CA GLN A 15 4.22 -6.58 -7.35
C GLN A 15 2.87 -6.29 -6.67
N ALA A 16 2.59 -6.91 -5.52
CA ALA A 16 1.35 -6.67 -4.78
C ALA A 16 1.22 -5.22 -4.32
N ARG A 17 2.33 -4.60 -3.90
CA ARG A 17 2.39 -3.17 -3.58
C ARG A 17 2.09 -2.31 -4.79
N ASP A 18 2.75 -2.57 -5.92
CA ASP A 18 2.59 -1.75 -7.13
C ASP A 18 1.17 -1.91 -7.72
N GLU A 19 0.57 -3.10 -7.59
CA GLU A 19 -0.84 -3.35 -7.95
C GLU A 19 -1.79 -2.59 -7.02
N LEU A 20 -1.54 -2.60 -5.70
CA LEU A 20 -2.30 -1.81 -4.73
C LEU A 20 -2.27 -0.32 -5.07
N PHE A 21 -1.09 0.24 -5.34
CA PHE A 21 -0.95 1.66 -5.69
C PHE A 21 -1.69 2.01 -6.99
N SER A 22 -1.61 1.12 -7.97
CA SER A 22 -2.36 1.27 -9.23
C SER A 22 -3.87 1.26 -9.00
N HIS A 23 -4.37 0.47 -8.04
CA HIS A 23 -5.78 0.45 -7.66
C HIS A 23 -6.19 1.71 -6.91
N ILE A 24 -5.38 2.19 -5.96
CA ILE A 24 -5.61 3.46 -5.25
C ILE A 24 -5.82 4.61 -6.24
N LEU A 25 -4.95 4.70 -7.26
CA LEU A 25 -5.01 5.76 -8.28
C LEU A 25 -6.20 5.61 -9.24
N ARG A 26 -6.53 4.37 -9.67
CA ARG A 26 -7.64 4.14 -10.61
C ARG A 26 -9.03 4.29 -9.98
N CYS A 27 -9.12 4.13 -8.67
CA CYS A 27 -10.38 4.22 -7.92
C CYS A 27 -10.53 5.55 -7.17
N ASP A 28 -9.64 6.52 -7.38
CA ASP A 28 -9.64 7.83 -6.70
C ASP A 28 -9.78 7.73 -5.17
N VAL A 29 -9.17 6.70 -4.58
CA VAL A 29 -9.26 6.39 -3.14
C VAL A 29 -8.73 7.53 -2.28
N LEU A 30 -7.81 8.32 -2.83
CA LEU A 30 -7.25 9.52 -2.19
C LEU A 30 -8.32 10.58 -1.85
N GLU A 31 -9.40 10.63 -2.62
CA GLU A 31 -10.50 11.60 -2.47
C GLU A 31 -11.69 11.03 -1.67
N ALA A 32 -11.68 9.73 -1.37
CA ALA A 32 -12.74 9.08 -0.62
C ALA A 32 -12.71 9.46 0.88
N GLU A 33 -13.86 9.40 1.54
CA GLU A 33 -13.94 9.57 2.99
C GLU A 33 -13.21 8.44 3.74
N PRO A 34 -12.66 8.69 4.95
CA PRO A 34 -11.85 7.70 5.67
C PRO A 34 -12.53 6.35 5.91
N GLU A 35 -13.85 6.35 6.12
CA GLU A 35 -14.64 5.12 6.27
C GLU A 35 -14.68 4.30 4.97
N HIS A 36 -14.96 4.95 3.84
CA HIS A 36 -14.95 4.32 2.52
C HIS A 36 -13.54 3.86 2.11
N GLN A 37 -12.51 4.63 2.46
CA GLN A 37 -11.12 4.20 2.24
C GLN A 37 -10.82 2.91 3.01
N LYS A 38 -11.23 2.83 4.28
CA LYS A 38 -11.01 1.63 5.10
C LYS A 38 -11.69 0.41 4.50
N ASP A 39 -12.97 0.50 4.15
CA ASP A 39 -13.72 -0.62 3.59
C ASP A 39 -13.12 -1.07 2.26
N TRP A 40 -12.75 -0.11 1.41
CA TRP A 40 -12.07 -0.38 0.14
C TRP A 40 -10.72 -1.08 0.34
N PHE A 41 -9.93 -0.66 1.34
CA PHE A 41 -8.67 -1.33 1.67
C PHE A 41 -8.91 -2.74 2.20
N ASP A 42 -9.92 -2.96 3.04
CA ASP A 42 -10.25 -4.28 3.58
C ASP A 42 -10.60 -5.25 2.43
N ASP A 43 -11.46 -4.83 1.49
CA ASP A 43 -11.82 -5.62 0.31
C ASP A 43 -10.63 -5.86 -0.64
N THR A 44 -9.85 -4.81 -0.91
CA THR A 44 -8.71 -4.90 -1.84
C THR A 44 -7.60 -5.78 -1.27
N MET A 45 -7.35 -5.72 0.04
CA MET A 45 -6.38 -6.61 0.69
C MET A 45 -6.81 -8.06 0.66
N GLN A 46 -8.12 -8.35 0.74
CA GLN A 46 -8.63 -9.70 0.54
C GLN A 46 -8.38 -10.20 -0.88
N TYR A 47 -8.64 -9.37 -1.89
CA TYR A 47 -8.31 -9.69 -3.29
C TYR A 47 -6.80 -9.98 -3.49
N LEU A 48 -5.92 -9.17 -2.88
CA LEU A 48 -4.47 -9.39 -2.97
C LEU A 48 -4.05 -10.69 -2.28
N ALA A 49 -4.68 -11.06 -1.16
CA ALA A 49 -4.41 -12.31 -0.46
C ALA A 49 -4.80 -13.54 -1.29
N ASP A 50 -5.94 -13.49 -2.00
CA ASP A 50 -6.37 -14.56 -2.91
C ASP A 50 -5.49 -14.68 -4.16
N ARG A 51 -4.94 -13.56 -4.64
CA ARG A 51 -4.10 -13.51 -5.84
C ARG A 51 -2.65 -13.94 -5.57
N TYR A 52 -2.07 -13.48 -4.47
CA TYR A 52 -0.67 -13.70 -4.11
C TYR A 52 -0.55 -14.71 -2.97
N LEU A 53 -0.84 -15.98 -3.28
CA LEU A 53 -0.90 -17.08 -2.31
C LEU A 53 0.44 -17.39 -1.63
N ASP A 54 1.56 -16.94 -2.20
CA ASP A 54 2.90 -17.09 -1.64
C ASP A 54 3.26 -16.01 -0.60
N LEU A 55 2.45 -14.94 -0.49
CA LEU A 55 2.66 -13.91 0.52
C LEU A 55 2.20 -14.38 1.89
N SER A 56 3.06 -14.17 2.89
CA SER A 56 2.66 -14.38 4.28
C SER A 56 1.74 -13.27 4.75
N THR A 57 1.01 -13.52 5.84
CA THR A 57 0.19 -12.49 6.50
C THR A 57 0.99 -11.24 6.88
N GLU A 58 2.27 -11.39 7.23
CA GLU A 58 3.16 -10.27 7.53
C GLU A 58 3.51 -9.46 6.28
N ASP A 59 3.76 -10.15 5.16
CA ASP A 59 4.03 -9.49 3.87
C ASP A 59 2.80 -8.69 3.40
N LEU A 60 1.59 -9.26 3.51
CA LEU A 60 0.33 -8.57 3.21
C LEU A 60 0.08 -7.37 4.15
N ALA A 61 0.36 -7.53 5.45
CA ALA A 61 0.24 -6.43 6.40
C ALA A 61 1.19 -5.28 6.05
N ASN A 62 2.42 -5.58 5.64
CA ASN A 62 3.37 -4.58 5.17
C ASN A 62 2.87 -3.86 3.90
N VAL A 63 2.32 -4.59 2.94
CA VAL A 63 1.70 -4.00 1.74
C VAL A 63 0.58 -3.03 2.12
N ARG A 64 -0.29 -3.41 3.06
CA ARG A 64 -1.35 -2.53 3.56
C ARG A 64 -0.79 -1.24 4.19
N VAL A 65 0.17 -1.36 5.09
CA VAL A 65 0.80 -0.20 5.76
C VAL A 65 1.41 0.77 4.73
N LEU A 66 2.02 0.24 3.67
CA LEU A 66 2.56 1.06 2.59
C LEU A 66 1.46 1.77 1.80
N GLY A 67 0.36 1.10 1.50
CA GLY A 67 -0.82 1.68 0.86
C GLY A 67 -1.45 2.81 1.69
N GLU A 68 -1.69 2.56 2.98
CA GLU A 68 -2.26 3.57 3.89
C GLU A 68 -1.35 4.81 3.99
N ARG A 69 -0.02 4.62 4.04
CA ARG A 69 0.96 5.71 4.02
C ARG A 69 0.98 6.47 2.70
N TYR A 70 0.79 5.78 1.57
CA TYR A 70 0.71 6.41 0.26
C TYR A 70 -0.48 7.38 0.17
N CYS A 71 -1.59 7.08 0.87
CA CYS A 71 -2.75 7.96 0.96
C CYS A 71 -2.57 9.14 1.93
N GLN A 72 -1.51 9.18 2.74
CA GLN A 72 -1.30 10.29 3.68
C GLN A 72 -0.76 11.52 2.93
N PRO A 73 -1.20 12.74 3.32
CA PRO A 73 -0.64 13.96 2.75
C PRO A 73 0.87 14.04 3.03
N VAL A 74 1.64 14.42 2.01
CA VAL A 74 3.06 14.72 2.17
C VAL A 74 3.17 16.02 2.98
N VAL A 75 3.25 15.89 4.29
CA VAL A 75 3.44 17.05 5.18
C VAL A 75 4.84 17.61 4.97
N ASN A 76 4.97 18.59 4.06
CA ASN A 76 6.05 19.55 4.17
C ASN A 76 5.78 20.35 5.43
N LYS A 77 6.62 20.17 6.45
CA LYS A 77 6.62 20.91 7.72
C LYS A 77 7.04 22.37 7.50
N ALA A 78 6.36 23.07 6.59
CA ALA A 78 6.59 24.45 6.17
C ALA A 78 5.29 25.28 6.18
N ALA A 79 4.28 24.84 6.93
CA ALA A 79 3.06 25.59 7.20
C ALA A 79 2.75 25.61 8.71
N GLU A 80 3.79 25.77 9.54
CA GLU A 80 3.61 26.38 10.85
C GLU A 80 3.99 27.86 10.70
N SER A 81 3.06 28.76 11.05
CA SER A 81 3.17 30.23 11.12
C SER A 81 2.62 31.04 9.94
N VAL A 82 1.29 31.10 9.77
CA VAL A 82 0.62 32.39 9.53
C VAL A 82 -0.63 32.46 10.43
N THR A 83 -0.38 32.89 11.66
CA THR A 83 -1.36 33.54 12.54
C THR A 83 -0.65 34.72 13.18
N ALA A 84 -0.92 35.93 12.66
CA ALA A 84 -0.97 37.20 13.40
C ALA A 84 -1.54 38.28 12.47
#